data_AF-A0A2I2FAP7-F1
#
_entry.id   AF-A0A2I2FAP7-F1
#
_cell.length_a   1.000
_cell.length_b   1.000
_cell.length_c   1.000
_cell.angle_alpha   90.00
_cell.angle_beta   90.00
_cell.angle_gamma   90.00
#
_symmetry.space_group_name_H-M   'P 1'
#
loop_
_entity.id
_entity.type
_entity.pdbx_description
1 polymer ?
#
loop_
_entity_poly.entity_id
_entity_poly.type
_entity_poly.pdbx_seq_one_letter_code
_entity_poly.pdbx_strand_id
1 'polypeptide(L)'
;MENDDFARHFQLDITVQGDRCRQVYYESDPSRGIRQRKAIKIWTQQRFLKENVYVQRTQSGEMRVVKQIVRKQNSMPQYLSELQLMGRVSKETSLFVQFHGWFLSTNHVCLVMEYCPLGDISQCFHGTMSETTARTMCEQLLEGLAKLHEMKITHRDLKPQNVLVVRKDPIWVKIADFDISKRAVEGETQLRSRVGTEGYMAPETLGFIEDENQSSSYTNAVDIWSLGCLVYYVLTGKAPFQNSVSLRDYAWEAMEFPEKDLIQKRVSGSGREFIRKMLASEPKDRPVASTGLVQKWAITAFEEPGLDSNEEIRDESSTEPGTTESSTYANQTDSARTTSPGPSLPTVQTLPLDNTEDDEDVDYHSSELWHLMLNPQASSKRIIPLLDLGANPNKRLDGRTALHLAVKHDTVENLQTLLDYGADTTLRCRPQEEIALHIAANERDVDKLMLLASRPGINIQNADGDTALSLAVARFKSAEAVQLLLVHGAKANIKGRHGRTPLHYAIVLDQKEKADVILREGGDPNARDNDGRTALHLAVLSHTMSLQFLERLIDAGASVNAEDGCGHTPLYKAAFWHKRDVMALLVERGASSSLGNSGLERRLVIALSSCEAASELQIVWIL
;
A
#
# COMPACT_ATOMS: atom_id res chain seq x y z
N MET A 1 10.05 22.11 -34.66
CA MET A 1 11.50 21.86 -34.66
C MET A 1 11.68 20.37 -34.51
N GLU A 2 12.43 19.74 -35.42
CA GLU A 2 12.82 18.34 -35.27
C GLU A 2 13.61 18.16 -33.96
N ASN A 3 13.59 16.95 -33.39
CA ASN A 3 14.11 16.67 -32.04
C ASN A 3 15.57 17.11 -31.83
N ASP A 4 16.38 17.13 -32.89
CA ASP A 4 17.80 17.53 -32.84
C ASP A 4 18.03 19.05 -32.80
N ASP A 5 17.15 19.86 -33.41
CA ASP A 5 17.31 21.32 -33.45
C ASP A 5 17.05 21.95 -32.07
N PHE A 6 16.14 21.36 -31.30
CA PHE A 6 15.81 21.83 -29.96
C PHE A 6 16.97 21.60 -28.98
N ALA A 7 17.60 20.42 -29.02
CA ALA A 7 18.75 20.13 -28.17
C ALA A 7 19.94 21.03 -28.53
N ARG A 8 20.16 21.32 -29.82
CA ARG A 8 21.19 22.27 -30.26
C ARG A 8 20.96 23.69 -29.76
N HIS A 9 19.69 24.14 -29.66
CA HIS A 9 19.37 25.49 -29.21
C HIS A 9 19.87 25.81 -27.79
N PHE A 10 19.82 24.82 -26.89
CA PHE A 10 20.25 24.97 -25.50
C PHE A 10 21.70 24.50 -25.25
N GLN A 11 22.45 24.14 -26.30
CA GLN A 11 23.82 23.66 -26.16
C GLN A 11 24.77 24.85 -25.87
N LEU A 12 25.51 24.75 -24.77
CA LEU A 12 26.48 25.75 -24.35
C LEU A 12 27.85 25.40 -24.95
N ASP A 13 28.54 26.41 -25.50
CA ASP A 13 29.93 26.31 -25.92
C ASP A 13 30.83 26.33 -24.67
N ILE A 14 31.09 25.14 -24.12
CA ILE A 14 31.88 24.94 -22.91
C ILE A 14 33.00 23.94 -23.17
N THR A 15 34.22 24.32 -22.78
CA THR A 15 35.37 23.41 -22.68
C THR A 15 35.69 23.12 -21.21
N VAL A 16 35.81 21.84 -20.86
CA VAL A 16 36.08 21.40 -19.48
C VAL A 16 37.56 21.06 -19.32
N GLN A 17 38.20 21.56 -18.27
CA GLN A 17 39.58 21.25 -17.90
C GLN A 17 39.68 21.11 -16.37
N GLY A 18 39.71 19.86 -15.88
CA GLY A 18 39.68 19.58 -14.45
C GLY A 18 38.41 20.12 -13.78
N ASP A 19 38.58 20.94 -12.76
CA ASP A 19 37.50 21.60 -12.00
C ASP A 19 36.99 22.89 -12.68
N ARG A 20 37.56 23.30 -13.81
CA ARG A 20 37.22 24.55 -14.50
C ARG A 20 36.51 24.30 -15.83
N CYS A 21 35.52 25.13 -16.10
CA CYS A 21 34.78 25.17 -17.35
C CYS A 21 34.92 26.54 -18.00
N ARG A 22 35.42 26.58 -19.22
CA ARG A 22 35.51 27.78 -20.05
C ARG A 22 34.29 27.86 -20.95
N GLN A 23 33.38 28.78 -20.65
CA GLN A 23 32.19 29.05 -21.45
C GLN A 23 32.42 30.21 -22.39
N VAL A 24 32.12 30.02 -23.67
CA VAL A 24 32.06 31.06 -24.69
C VAL A 24 30.61 31.52 -24.84
N TYR A 25 30.39 32.82 -24.91
CA TYR A 25 29.08 33.39 -25.21
C TYR A 25 29.24 34.69 -26.01
N TYR A 26 28.13 35.19 -26.51
CA TYR A 26 28.08 36.32 -27.42
C TYR A 26 27.24 37.44 -26.82
N GLU A 27 27.89 38.55 -26.47
CA GLU A 27 27.20 39.73 -25.93
C GLU A 27 26.67 40.59 -27.08
N SER A 28 25.43 41.04 -26.95
CA SER A 28 24.84 42.00 -27.88
C SER A 28 25.24 43.40 -27.44
N ASP A 29 25.99 44.13 -28.27
CA ASP A 29 26.31 45.53 -28.03
C ASP A 29 25.16 46.41 -28.57
N PRO A 30 24.32 47.02 -27.69
CA PRO A 30 23.17 47.82 -28.12
C PRO A 30 23.60 49.12 -28.81
N SER A 31 24.86 49.56 -28.61
CA SER A 31 25.36 50.85 -29.07
C SER A 31 26.00 50.82 -30.46
N ARG A 32 26.28 49.64 -31.02
CA ARG A 32 27.05 49.49 -32.27
C ARG A 32 26.37 48.68 -33.37
N GLY A 33 25.07 48.38 -33.24
CA GLY A 33 24.30 47.65 -34.25
C GLY A 33 24.76 46.19 -34.36
N ILE A 34 24.09 45.29 -33.64
CA ILE A 34 24.09 43.82 -33.79
C ILE A 34 25.47 43.20 -34.13
N ARG A 35 26.57 43.70 -33.56
CA ARG A 35 27.85 42.99 -33.57
C ARG A 35 27.96 42.24 -32.25
N GLN A 36 27.82 40.92 -32.33
CA GLN A 36 27.99 40.02 -31.21
C GLN A 36 29.47 39.94 -30.82
N ARG A 37 29.84 40.48 -29.66
CA ARG A 37 31.19 40.37 -29.12
C ARG A 37 31.36 39.01 -28.45
N LYS A 38 32.38 38.25 -28.86
CA LYS A 38 32.75 36.99 -28.19
C LYS A 38 33.29 37.31 -26.78
N ALA A 39 32.60 36.83 -25.76
CA ALA A 39 32.97 36.93 -24.36
C ALA A 39 33.24 35.53 -23.79
N ILE A 40 34.07 35.46 -22.74
CA ILE A 40 34.48 34.20 -22.11
C ILE A 40 34.20 34.32 -20.61
N LYS A 41 33.52 33.32 -20.06
CA LYS A 41 33.25 33.20 -18.63
C LYS A 41 33.88 31.92 -18.10
N ILE A 42 34.66 32.03 -17.03
CA ILE A 42 35.29 30.89 -16.37
C ILE A 42 34.47 30.50 -15.16
N TRP A 43 34.05 29.25 -15.11
CA TRP A 43 33.29 28.64 -14.03
C TRP A 43 34.17 27.62 -13.32
N THR A 44 34.33 27.77 -12.01
CA THR A 44 35.10 26.83 -11.19
C THR A 44 34.14 26.01 -10.34
N GLN A 45 34.25 24.69 -10.41
CA GLN A 45 33.53 23.76 -9.55
C GLN A 45 33.90 24.01 -8.08
N GLN A 46 32.88 23.97 -7.22
CA GLN A 46 33.02 24.23 -5.79
C GLN A 46 32.79 22.94 -5.01
N ARG A 47 31.52 22.68 -4.66
CA ARG A 47 31.09 21.53 -3.86
C ARG A 47 29.99 20.76 -4.57
N PHE A 48 29.90 19.48 -4.26
CA PHE A 48 28.75 18.66 -4.61
C PHE A 48 27.60 18.93 -3.62
N LEU A 49 26.38 19.07 -4.14
CA LEU A 49 25.12 19.10 -3.39
C LEU A 49 24.53 17.70 -3.25
N LYS A 50 24.69 16.87 -4.30
CA LYS A 50 24.36 15.44 -4.37
C LYS A 50 25.47 14.73 -5.15
N GLU A 51 25.48 13.40 -5.18
CA GLU A 51 26.51 12.59 -5.88
C GLU A 51 26.77 13.06 -7.32
N ASN A 52 25.72 13.47 -8.04
CA ASN A 52 25.77 13.90 -9.43
C ASN A 52 25.44 15.39 -9.64
N VAL A 53 25.33 16.20 -8.58
CA VAL A 53 24.95 17.62 -8.67
C VAL A 53 25.98 18.46 -7.95
N TYR A 54 26.58 19.43 -8.64
CA TYR A 54 27.59 20.32 -8.06
C TYR A 54 27.36 21.78 -8.40
N VAL A 55 27.95 22.66 -7.59
CA VAL A 55 27.86 24.11 -7.79
C VAL A 55 29.11 24.62 -8.50
N GLN A 56 28.92 25.57 -9.41
CA GLN A 56 30.01 26.33 -10.01
C GLN A 56 29.91 27.80 -9.65
N ARG A 57 31.07 28.44 -9.51
CA ARG A 57 31.23 29.86 -9.19
C ARG A 57 32.14 30.55 -10.20
N THR A 58 31.81 31.76 -10.61
CA THR A 58 32.71 32.63 -11.38
C THR A 58 33.58 33.50 -10.47
N GLN A 59 34.62 34.13 -11.02
CA GLN A 59 35.42 35.11 -10.27
C GLN A 59 34.60 36.31 -9.78
N SER A 60 33.54 36.70 -10.52
CA SER A 60 32.61 37.77 -10.11
C SER A 60 31.60 37.32 -9.05
N GLY A 61 31.60 36.04 -8.66
CA GLY A 61 30.74 35.50 -7.62
C GLY A 61 29.39 34.97 -8.11
N GLU A 62 29.13 34.96 -9.43
CA GLU A 62 27.93 34.33 -10.00
C GLU A 62 27.96 32.82 -9.73
N MET A 63 26.79 32.25 -9.45
CA MET A 63 26.63 30.86 -9.05
C MET A 63 25.66 30.14 -9.97
N ARG A 64 25.93 28.88 -10.26
CA ARG A 64 25.02 27.99 -10.99
C ARG A 64 25.14 26.55 -10.51
N VAL A 65 24.12 25.76 -10.77
CA VAL A 65 24.12 24.31 -10.48
C VAL A 65 24.37 23.54 -11.77
N VAL A 66 25.17 22.48 -11.67
CA VAL A 66 25.42 21.54 -12.76
C VAL A 66 25.04 20.14 -12.31
N LYS A 67 24.13 19.50 -13.03
CA LYS A 67 23.72 18.11 -12.85
C LYS A 67 24.37 17.24 -13.93
N GLN A 68 25.01 16.16 -13.51
CA GLN A 68 25.74 15.24 -14.38
C GLN A 68 24.90 13.99 -14.63
N ILE A 69 24.79 13.61 -15.90
CA ILE A 69 24.12 12.38 -16.34
C ILE A 69 25.16 11.53 -17.06
N VAL A 70 25.37 10.30 -16.60
CA VAL A 70 26.36 9.38 -17.17
C VAL A 70 25.99 9.04 -18.61
N ARG A 71 26.96 9.20 -19.51
CA ARG A 71 26.81 8.88 -20.93
C ARG A 71 27.13 7.40 -21.16
N LYS A 72 26.11 6.57 -21.46
CA LYS A 72 26.31 5.17 -21.88
C LYS A 72 26.41 5.12 -23.41
N GLN A 73 27.34 4.32 -23.95
CA GLN A 73 27.37 4.03 -25.40
C GLN A 73 26.02 3.36 -25.76
N ASN A 74 25.25 3.98 -26.65
CA ASN A 74 23.85 3.66 -27.05
C ASN A 74 22.68 4.25 -26.23
N SER A 75 22.89 5.23 -25.34
CA SER A 75 21.79 5.87 -24.55
C SER A 75 21.38 7.29 -24.99
N MET A 76 21.59 7.67 -26.25
CA MET A 76 21.11 8.98 -26.78
C MET A 76 19.63 9.27 -26.44
N PRO A 77 18.69 8.31 -26.44
CA PRO A 77 17.27 8.60 -26.16
C PRO A 77 16.97 9.06 -24.72
N GLN A 78 17.81 8.72 -23.74
CA GLN A 78 17.42 8.78 -22.33
C GLN A 78 17.50 10.18 -21.74
N TYR A 79 18.56 10.95 -22.02
CA TYR A 79 18.70 12.33 -21.54
C TYR A 79 18.04 13.36 -22.46
N LEU A 80 17.74 13.01 -23.73
CA LEU A 80 17.01 13.89 -24.65
C LEU A 80 15.61 14.21 -24.11
N SER A 81 14.96 13.24 -23.44
CA SER A 81 13.63 13.44 -22.85
C SER A 81 13.64 14.48 -21.72
N GLU A 82 14.63 14.43 -20.82
CA GLU A 82 14.79 15.42 -19.74
C GLU A 82 15.14 16.80 -20.32
N LEU A 83 16.03 16.86 -21.31
CA LEU A 83 16.45 18.10 -21.96
C LEU A 83 15.28 18.79 -22.70
N GLN A 84 14.43 17.99 -23.35
CA GLN A 84 13.19 18.47 -23.97
C GLN A 84 12.19 18.99 -22.94
N LEU A 85 12.01 18.29 -21.83
CA LEU A 85 11.15 18.73 -20.73
C LEU A 85 11.65 20.06 -20.16
N MET A 86 12.94 20.13 -19.81
CA MET A 86 13.56 21.32 -19.23
C MET A 86 13.44 22.54 -20.15
N GLY A 87 13.66 22.36 -21.45
CA GLY A 87 13.50 23.46 -22.40
C GLY A 87 12.04 23.87 -22.63
N ARG A 88 11.04 23.02 -22.37
CA ARG A 88 9.61 23.40 -22.43
C ARG A 88 9.21 24.23 -21.23
N VAL A 89 9.65 23.84 -20.04
CA VAL A 89 9.37 24.56 -18.79
C VAL A 89 10.24 25.80 -18.61
N SER A 90 11.33 25.95 -19.39
CA SER A 90 12.26 27.08 -19.28
C SER A 90 11.64 28.46 -19.52
N LYS A 91 10.43 28.53 -20.09
CA LYS A 91 9.67 29.78 -20.26
C LYS A 91 9.00 30.24 -18.97
N GLU A 92 8.67 29.32 -18.07
CA GLU A 92 7.92 29.57 -16.85
C GLU A 92 8.87 29.73 -15.65
N THR A 93 9.78 30.71 -15.76
CA THR A 93 10.91 30.89 -14.83
C THR A 93 10.50 31.28 -13.41
N SER A 94 9.25 31.71 -13.20
CA SER A 94 8.67 32.00 -11.89
C SER A 94 8.32 30.73 -11.11
N LEU A 95 7.96 29.64 -11.81
CA LEU A 95 7.40 28.40 -11.24
C LEU A 95 8.43 27.26 -11.18
N PHE A 96 9.34 27.20 -12.14
CA PHE A 96 10.34 26.13 -12.24
C PHE A 96 11.76 26.67 -12.17
N VAL A 97 12.68 25.82 -11.68
CA VAL A 97 14.11 26.13 -11.70
C VAL A 97 14.57 26.39 -13.13
N GLN A 98 15.14 27.57 -13.37
CA GLN A 98 15.55 28.02 -14.69
C GLN A 98 16.66 27.13 -15.25
N PHE A 99 16.40 26.55 -16.42
CA PHE A 99 17.38 25.86 -17.23
C PHE A 99 18.17 26.86 -18.09
N HIS A 100 19.49 26.88 -17.95
CA HIS A 100 20.36 27.75 -18.74
C HIS A 100 20.92 27.06 -19.99
N GLY A 101 20.98 25.74 -20.01
CA GLY A 101 21.48 24.96 -21.14
C GLY A 101 22.28 23.74 -20.70
N TRP A 102 22.93 23.08 -21.64
CA TRP A 102 23.70 21.86 -21.37
C TRP A 102 25.03 21.82 -22.13
N PHE A 103 25.97 20.99 -21.69
CA PHE A 103 27.23 20.74 -22.37
C PHE A 103 27.71 19.30 -22.17
N LEU A 104 28.68 18.86 -22.97
CA LEU A 104 29.30 17.55 -22.84
C LEU A 104 30.59 17.64 -22.02
N SER A 105 30.76 16.68 -21.12
CA SER A 105 32.05 16.35 -20.50
C SER A 105 32.55 15.01 -21.05
N THR A 106 33.68 14.50 -20.56
CA THR A 106 34.30 13.24 -21.02
C THR A 106 33.32 12.06 -20.97
N ASN A 107 32.67 11.86 -19.82
CA ASN A 107 31.76 10.74 -19.57
C ASN A 107 30.32 11.16 -19.23
N HIS A 108 30.00 12.47 -19.30
CA HIS A 108 28.74 12.99 -18.79
C HIS A 108 28.09 13.99 -19.76
N VAL A 109 26.76 14.02 -19.74
CA VAL A 109 25.94 15.15 -20.19
C VAL A 109 25.70 16.03 -18.96
N CYS A 110 26.05 17.31 -19.04
CA CYS A 110 25.96 18.24 -17.93
C CYS A 110 24.84 19.25 -18.17
N LEU A 111 23.82 19.25 -17.32
CA LEU A 111 22.69 20.18 -17.36
C LEU A 111 22.97 21.37 -16.42
N VAL A 112 22.82 22.59 -16.93
CA VAL A 112 23.13 23.83 -16.21
C VAL A 112 21.84 24.53 -15.81
N MET A 113 21.71 24.81 -14.51
CA MET A 113 20.51 25.38 -13.90
C MET A 113 20.86 26.59 -13.03
N GLU A 114 19.87 27.43 -12.73
CA GLU A 114 20.02 28.50 -11.75
C GLU A 114 20.39 27.94 -10.38
N TYR A 115 21.06 28.75 -9.57
CA TYR A 115 21.39 28.42 -8.19
C TYR A 115 20.40 29.10 -7.24
N CYS A 116 19.65 28.30 -6.48
CA CYS A 116 18.78 28.80 -5.41
C CYS A 116 19.55 28.79 -4.08
N PRO A 117 19.91 29.96 -3.51
CA PRO A 117 20.84 30.04 -2.39
C PRO A 117 20.27 29.55 -1.06
N LEU A 118 18.95 29.57 -0.88
CA LEU A 118 18.31 29.13 0.36
C LEU A 118 18.19 27.60 0.44
N GLY A 119 18.36 26.89 -0.68
CA GLY A 119 18.21 25.45 -0.75
C GLY A 119 16.75 25.01 -0.85
N ASP A 120 16.50 23.76 -0.46
CA ASP A 120 15.19 23.14 -0.53
C ASP A 120 14.34 23.35 0.75
N ILE A 121 13.07 22.95 0.71
CA ILE A 121 12.15 23.11 1.85
C ILE A 121 12.69 22.45 3.13
N SER A 122 13.28 21.26 3.03
CA SER A 122 13.79 20.53 4.20
C SER A 122 15.00 21.22 4.86
N GLN A 123 15.81 21.92 4.07
CA GLN A 123 16.94 22.71 4.56
C GLN A 123 16.50 24.09 5.09
N CYS A 124 15.46 24.68 4.49
CA CYS A 124 15.00 26.01 4.84
C CYS A 124 14.21 26.08 6.14
N PHE A 125 13.47 25.01 6.43
CA PHE A 125 12.52 24.93 7.53
C PHE A 125 12.80 23.67 8.36
N HIS A 126 13.48 23.86 9.50
CA HIS A 126 13.81 22.79 10.44
C HIS A 126 12.64 22.46 11.40
N GLY A 127 11.50 23.12 11.24
CA GLY A 127 10.29 22.96 12.04
C GLY A 127 9.03 23.19 11.20
N THR A 128 7.86 23.14 11.84
CA THR A 128 6.57 23.24 11.14
C THR A 128 6.29 24.66 10.65
N MET A 129 5.71 24.77 9.46
CA MET A 129 5.27 26.02 8.86
C MET A 129 3.89 26.42 9.40
N SER A 130 3.61 27.73 9.42
CA SER A 130 2.26 28.20 9.71
C SER A 130 1.30 27.80 8.58
N GLU A 131 0.02 27.65 8.91
CA GLU A 131 -1.01 27.27 7.94
C GLU A 131 -1.07 28.23 6.76
N THR A 132 -0.97 29.54 7.02
CA THR A 132 -0.95 30.58 5.97
C THR A 132 0.23 30.41 5.02
N THR A 133 1.43 30.18 5.54
CA THR A 133 2.63 30.01 4.70
C THR A 133 2.56 28.69 3.92
N ALA A 134 2.08 27.61 4.53
CA ALA A 134 1.87 26.33 3.85
C ALA A 134 0.82 26.45 2.73
N ARG A 135 -0.25 27.23 2.96
CA ARG A 135 -1.28 27.52 1.96
C ARG A 135 -0.71 28.28 0.75
N THR A 136 0.06 29.35 0.98
CA THR A 136 0.71 30.12 -0.09
C THR A 136 1.70 29.26 -0.89
N MET A 137 2.46 28.39 -0.22
CA MET A 137 3.33 27.42 -0.89
C MET A 137 2.52 26.44 -1.76
N CYS A 138 1.44 25.89 -1.21
CA CYS A 138 0.56 24.95 -1.91
C CYS A 138 -0.03 25.59 -3.18
N GLU A 139 -0.46 26.85 -3.11
CA GLU A 139 -0.97 27.60 -4.27
C GLU A 139 0.07 27.71 -5.40
N GLN A 140 1.31 28.09 -5.08
CA GLN A 140 2.40 28.18 -6.08
C GLN A 140 2.72 26.82 -6.70
N LEU A 141 2.72 25.75 -5.89
CA LEU A 141 2.97 24.40 -6.37
C LEU A 141 1.82 23.86 -7.23
N LEU A 142 0.56 24.17 -6.89
CA LEU A 142 -0.61 23.84 -7.71
C LEU A 142 -0.59 24.55 -9.05
N GLU A 143 -0.15 25.81 -9.09
CA GLU A 143 0.04 26.55 -10.34
C GLU A 143 1.11 25.88 -11.23
N GLY A 144 2.26 25.53 -10.65
CA GLY A 144 3.31 24.79 -11.35
C GLY A 144 2.84 23.42 -11.87
N LEU A 145 2.18 22.63 -11.03
CA LEU A 145 1.63 21.32 -11.42
C LEU A 145 0.55 21.45 -12.51
N ALA A 146 -0.34 22.43 -12.40
CA ALA A 146 -1.36 22.68 -13.43
C ALA A 146 -0.71 22.97 -14.79
N LYS A 147 0.39 23.74 -14.79
CA LYS A 147 1.14 24.05 -16.01
C LYS A 147 1.84 22.83 -16.61
N LEU A 148 2.41 21.95 -15.77
CA LEU A 148 2.96 20.67 -16.22
C LEU A 148 1.88 19.75 -16.81
N HIS A 149 0.74 19.64 -16.12
CA HIS A 149 -0.38 18.80 -16.53
C HIS A 149 -1.02 19.29 -17.84
N GLU A 150 -1.09 20.61 -18.07
CA GLU A 150 -1.47 21.21 -19.36
C GLU A 150 -0.53 20.76 -20.49
N MET A 151 0.78 20.69 -20.21
CA MET A 151 1.80 20.20 -21.14
C MET A 151 1.84 18.67 -21.26
N LYS A 152 0.93 17.94 -20.59
CA LYS A 152 0.88 16.46 -20.51
C LYS A 152 2.13 15.84 -19.90
N ILE A 153 2.68 16.51 -18.90
CA ILE A 153 3.86 16.09 -18.13
C ILE A 153 3.44 15.83 -16.70
N THR A 154 3.78 14.65 -16.18
CA THR A 154 3.60 14.30 -14.75
C THR A 154 4.96 14.32 -14.05
N HIS A 155 5.07 14.97 -12.90
CA HIS A 155 6.34 15.17 -12.19
C HIS A 155 6.89 13.88 -11.56
N ARG A 156 6.05 13.16 -10.79
CA ARG A 156 6.28 11.85 -10.14
C ARG A 156 7.24 11.79 -8.94
N ASP A 157 8.05 12.82 -8.68
CA ASP A 157 8.93 12.88 -7.49
C ASP A 157 8.75 14.16 -6.66
N LEU A 158 7.51 14.63 -6.47
CA LEU A 158 7.33 15.85 -5.68
C LEU A 158 7.56 15.58 -4.19
N LYS A 159 8.58 16.22 -3.61
CA LYS A 159 9.03 16.02 -2.22
C LYS A 159 9.78 17.27 -1.71
N PRO A 160 10.04 17.40 -0.39
CA PRO A 160 10.69 18.59 0.15
C PRO A 160 12.02 18.96 -0.53
N GLN A 161 12.83 17.97 -0.91
CA GLN A 161 14.13 18.18 -1.56
C GLN A 161 14.05 18.67 -3.01
N ASN A 162 12.87 18.56 -3.63
CA ASN A 162 12.63 18.95 -5.02
C ASN A 162 11.82 20.26 -5.12
N VAL A 163 11.63 20.95 -3.99
CA VAL A 163 11.00 22.27 -3.93
C VAL A 163 12.03 23.25 -3.37
N LEU A 164 12.53 24.14 -4.22
CA LEU A 164 13.57 25.11 -3.86
C LEU A 164 12.94 26.43 -3.40
N VAL A 165 13.48 26.99 -2.33
CA VAL A 165 13.01 28.26 -1.76
C VAL A 165 13.80 29.41 -2.37
N VAL A 166 13.10 30.38 -2.94
CA VAL A 166 13.67 31.61 -3.51
C VAL A 166 13.64 32.74 -2.47
N ARG A 167 12.55 32.82 -1.70
CA ARG A 167 12.34 33.80 -0.63
C ARG A 167 11.55 33.16 0.51
N LYS A 168 11.87 33.50 1.77
CA LYS A 168 11.17 32.95 2.95
C LYS A 168 9.90 33.72 3.33
N ASP A 169 9.90 35.05 3.15
CA ASP A 169 8.78 35.90 3.52
C ASP A 169 8.54 37.05 2.51
N PRO A 170 7.36 37.13 1.86
CA PRO A 170 6.41 36.03 1.75
C PRO A 170 7.07 34.87 0.99
N ILE A 171 6.71 33.63 1.35
CA ILE A 171 7.35 32.45 0.77
C ILE A 171 7.22 32.44 -0.75
N TRP A 172 8.32 32.14 -1.43
CA TRP A 172 8.36 31.90 -2.86
C TRP A 172 9.15 30.63 -3.15
N VAL A 173 8.55 29.67 -3.84
CA VAL A 173 9.15 28.38 -4.17
C VAL A 173 9.16 28.11 -5.65
N LYS A 174 10.06 27.22 -6.09
CA LYS A 174 10.14 26.69 -7.44
C LYS A 174 10.23 25.17 -7.41
N ILE A 175 9.57 24.51 -8.36
CA ILE A 175 9.68 23.07 -8.57
C ILE A 175 11.00 22.76 -9.29
N ALA A 176 11.70 21.74 -8.82
CA ALA A 176 12.97 21.27 -9.32
C ALA A 176 12.97 19.75 -9.53
N ASP A 177 14.00 19.26 -10.23
CA ASP A 177 14.34 17.84 -10.38
C ASP A 177 13.30 16.96 -11.12
N PHE A 178 13.38 16.97 -12.46
CA PHE A 178 12.47 16.26 -13.37
C PHE A 178 12.97 14.88 -13.82
N ASP A 179 13.90 14.28 -13.08
CA ASP A 179 14.62 13.04 -13.44
C ASP A 179 13.72 11.88 -13.88
N ILE A 180 12.55 11.78 -13.25
CA ILE A 180 11.63 10.65 -13.42
C ILE A 180 10.28 11.08 -14.01
N SER A 181 10.20 12.33 -14.48
CA SER A 181 8.99 12.88 -15.07
C SER A 181 8.69 12.14 -16.38
N LYS A 182 7.44 11.70 -16.54
CA LYS A 182 7.00 10.96 -17.74
C LYS A 182 6.03 11.81 -18.53
N ARG A 183 6.16 11.76 -19.86
CA ARG A 183 5.18 12.30 -20.80
C ARG A 183 4.07 11.28 -21.00
N ALA A 184 2.81 11.70 -20.85
CA ALA A 184 1.68 10.89 -21.29
C ALA A 184 1.61 10.96 -22.83
N VAL A 185 1.95 9.86 -23.51
CA VAL A 185 1.66 9.67 -24.93
C VAL A 185 0.38 8.84 -24.99
N GLU A 186 -0.63 9.31 -25.72
CA GLU A 186 -1.90 8.59 -25.89
C GLU A 186 -1.64 7.17 -26.41
N GLY A 187 -2.05 6.15 -25.64
CA GLY A 187 -1.94 4.73 -26.01
C GLY A 187 -0.80 3.93 -25.36
N GLU A 188 0.12 4.54 -24.60
CA GLU A 188 1.25 3.83 -23.95
C GLU A 188 1.40 4.17 -22.45
N THR A 189 0.36 3.95 -21.65
CA THR A 189 0.38 4.24 -20.20
C THR A 189 0.63 3.00 -19.34
N GLN A 190 1.79 2.34 -19.51
CA GLN A 190 2.32 1.46 -18.44
C GLN A 190 2.73 2.32 -17.23
N LEU A 191 1.86 2.36 -16.21
CA LEU A 191 2.04 3.04 -14.92
C LEU A 191 2.98 2.29 -13.95
N ARG A 192 3.40 1.06 -14.28
CA ARG A 192 4.13 0.14 -13.38
C ARG A 192 5.63 0.41 -13.21
N SER A 193 6.10 1.61 -13.55
CA SER A 193 7.46 2.01 -13.17
C SER A 193 7.42 2.47 -11.70
N ARG A 194 7.87 1.63 -10.76
CA ARG A 194 8.01 1.94 -9.33
C ARG A 194 9.04 3.06 -9.14
N VAL A 195 8.67 4.31 -9.38
CA VAL A 195 9.58 5.45 -9.31
C VAL A 195 8.95 6.57 -8.48
N GLY A 196 9.73 7.11 -7.55
CA GLY A 196 9.32 8.10 -6.56
C GLY A 196 10.01 7.87 -5.22
N THR A 197 9.84 8.78 -4.27
CA THR A 197 10.45 8.69 -2.93
C THR A 197 9.47 8.09 -1.92
N GLU A 198 9.91 7.07 -1.19
CA GLU A 198 9.12 6.42 -0.12
C GLU A 198 8.58 7.46 0.87
N GLY A 199 7.28 7.38 1.19
CA GLY A 199 6.56 8.37 2.01
C GLY A 199 5.81 9.45 1.23
N TYR A 200 6.12 9.65 -0.06
CA TYR A 200 5.43 10.61 -0.94
C TYR A 200 4.80 9.95 -2.18
N MET A 201 5.01 8.64 -2.36
CA MET A 201 4.42 7.85 -3.45
C MET A 201 2.95 7.56 -3.20
N ALA A 202 2.13 7.68 -4.25
CA ALA A 202 0.73 7.31 -4.21
C ALA A 202 0.52 5.78 -4.19
N PRO A 203 -0.57 5.27 -3.58
CA PRO A 203 -0.84 3.83 -3.44
C PRO A 203 -0.81 3.04 -4.76
N GLU A 204 -1.32 3.63 -5.84
CA GLU A 204 -1.37 3.03 -7.18
C GLU A 204 0.03 2.83 -7.80
N THR A 205 1.00 3.68 -7.44
CA THR A 205 2.40 3.53 -7.90
C THR A 205 3.07 2.31 -7.25
N LEU A 206 2.58 1.90 -6.08
CA LEU A 206 3.04 0.71 -5.35
C LEU A 206 2.23 -0.55 -5.68
N GLY A 207 1.14 -0.41 -6.44
CA GLY A 207 0.25 -1.50 -6.81
C GLY A 207 -0.69 -1.94 -5.69
N PHE A 208 -1.06 -1.05 -4.77
CA PHE A 208 -2.03 -1.35 -3.70
C PHE A 208 -3.49 -1.22 -4.15
N ILE A 209 -3.74 -0.47 -5.23
CA ILE A 209 -5.07 -0.25 -5.82
C ILE A 209 -5.01 -0.72 -7.28
N GLU A 210 -6.03 -1.49 -7.70
CA GLU A 210 -6.14 -2.00 -9.08
C GLU A 210 -6.57 -0.88 -10.03
N ASP A 211 -5.90 -0.79 -11.18
CA ASP A 211 -6.10 0.26 -12.17
C ASP A 211 -6.96 -0.26 -13.32
N GLU A 212 -8.28 -0.08 -13.24
CA GLU A 212 -9.22 -0.51 -14.29
C GLU A 212 -9.14 0.36 -15.55
N ASN A 213 -8.60 1.58 -15.48
CA ASN A 213 -8.62 2.54 -16.59
C ASN A 213 -7.34 3.40 -16.66
N GLN A 214 -6.44 3.08 -17.59
CA GLN A 214 -5.16 3.78 -17.85
C GLN A 214 -5.32 5.18 -18.51
N SER A 215 -6.17 6.06 -17.98
CA SER A 215 -6.35 7.42 -18.53
C SER A 215 -5.22 8.38 -18.11
N SER A 216 -4.91 9.37 -18.96
CA SER A 216 -3.89 10.39 -18.64
C SER A 216 -4.21 11.20 -17.38
N SER A 217 -5.50 11.29 -17.00
CA SER A 217 -5.94 11.99 -15.78
C SER A 217 -5.46 11.27 -14.51
N TYR A 218 -5.39 9.93 -14.54
CA TYR A 218 -4.91 9.12 -13.41
C TYR A 218 -3.41 9.31 -13.17
N THR A 219 -2.63 9.50 -14.23
CA THR A 219 -1.20 9.82 -14.11
C THR A 219 -0.95 11.11 -13.34
N ASN A 220 -1.78 12.14 -13.53
CA ASN A 220 -1.61 13.44 -12.88
C ASN A 220 -2.03 13.43 -11.40
N ALA A 221 -2.92 12.52 -11.01
CA ALA A 221 -3.38 12.36 -9.63
C ALA A 221 -2.26 11.93 -8.67
N VAL A 222 -1.18 11.34 -9.19
CA VAL A 222 0.01 10.97 -8.42
C VAL A 222 0.73 12.21 -7.88
N ASP A 223 0.81 13.28 -8.67
CA ASP A 223 1.45 14.54 -8.24
C ASP A 223 0.62 15.25 -7.16
N ILE A 224 -0.71 15.14 -7.24
CA ILE A 224 -1.64 15.70 -6.26
C ILE A 224 -1.49 15.00 -4.91
N TRP A 225 -1.35 13.67 -4.93
CA TRP A 225 -1.03 12.89 -3.74
C TRP A 225 0.30 13.34 -3.12
N SER A 226 1.37 13.40 -3.92
CA SER A 226 2.69 13.81 -3.44
C SER A 226 2.68 15.24 -2.86
N LEU A 227 1.90 16.16 -3.46
CA LEU A 227 1.69 17.49 -2.89
C LEU A 227 0.92 17.44 -1.56
N GLY A 228 -0.10 16.59 -1.44
CA GLY A 228 -0.80 16.36 -0.18
C GLY A 228 0.13 15.89 0.93
N CYS A 229 1.01 14.92 0.63
CA CYS A 229 2.05 14.45 1.55
C CYS A 229 3.03 15.57 1.93
N LEU A 230 3.44 16.41 0.97
CA LEU A 230 4.32 17.55 1.21
C LEU A 230 3.67 18.60 2.11
N VAL A 231 2.40 18.95 1.86
CA VAL A 231 1.63 19.90 2.68
C VAL A 231 1.46 19.37 4.11
N TYR A 232 1.11 18.10 4.25
CA TYR A 232 1.05 17.43 5.55
C TYR A 232 2.40 17.49 6.28
N TYR A 233 3.50 17.20 5.57
CA TYR A 233 4.85 17.24 6.11
C TYR A 233 5.25 18.63 6.61
N VAL A 234 5.02 19.69 5.82
CA VAL A 234 5.42 21.04 6.26
C VAL A 234 4.60 21.54 7.45
N LEU A 235 3.37 21.07 7.63
CA LEU A 235 2.51 21.43 8.77
C LEU A 235 2.83 20.63 10.04
N THR A 236 3.24 19.36 9.90
CA THR A 236 3.38 18.43 11.04
C THR A 236 4.82 18.08 11.38
N GLY A 237 5.74 18.19 10.43
CA GLY A 237 7.13 17.77 10.52
C GLY A 237 7.35 16.29 10.20
N LYS A 238 6.31 15.55 9.79
CA LYS A 238 6.40 14.12 9.44
C LYS A 238 5.53 13.78 8.24
N ALA A 239 5.89 12.72 7.52
CA ALA A 239 5.04 12.21 6.44
C ALA A 239 3.75 11.61 7.02
N PRO A 240 2.61 11.66 6.29
CA PRO A 240 1.34 11.11 6.77
C PRO A 240 1.41 9.59 6.99
N PHE A 241 2.15 8.88 6.15
CA PHE A 241 2.33 7.43 6.22
C PHE A 241 3.82 7.13 6.44
N GLN A 242 4.15 6.58 7.61
CA GLN A 242 5.55 6.40 8.03
C GLN A 242 6.25 5.24 7.32
N ASN A 243 5.49 4.29 6.80
CA ASN A 243 6.00 3.12 6.09
C ASN A 243 4.97 2.58 5.08
N SER A 244 5.42 1.68 4.21
CA SER A 244 4.58 1.04 3.19
C SER A 244 3.43 0.19 3.75
N VAL A 245 3.47 -0.22 5.02
CA VAL A 245 2.37 -0.92 5.70
C VAL A 245 1.25 0.05 6.04
N SER A 246 1.56 1.19 6.68
CA SER A 246 0.56 2.22 7.01
C SER A 246 -0.14 2.79 5.77
N LEU A 247 0.59 2.94 4.66
CA LEU A 247 0.01 3.38 3.38
C LEU A 247 -0.91 2.32 2.77
N ARG A 248 -0.55 1.04 2.89
CA ARG A 248 -1.37 -0.09 2.42
C ARG A 248 -2.65 -0.21 3.24
N ASP A 249 -2.54 -0.13 4.56
CA ASP A 249 -3.68 -0.20 5.47
C ASP A 249 -4.64 0.97 5.20
N TYR A 250 -4.13 2.17 4.95
CA TYR A 250 -4.95 3.31 4.54
C TYR A 250 -5.62 3.08 3.16
N ALA A 251 -4.88 2.57 2.17
CA ALA A 251 -5.40 2.30 0.84
C ALA A 251 -6.49 1.21 0.83
N TRP A 252 -6.46 0.29 1.78
CA TRP A 252 -7.46 -0.77 1.96
C TRP A 252 -8.50 -0.45 3.05
N GLU A 253 -8.62 0.81 3.44
CA GLU A 253 -9.60 1.29 4.44
C GLU A 253 -9.46 0.63 5.83
N ALA A 254 -8.33 -0.02 6.12
CA ALA A 254 -7.98 -0.59 7.42
C ALA A 254 -7.39 0.44 8.39
N MET A 255 -7.06 1.64 7.90
CA MET A 255 -6.56 2.77 8.68
C MET A 255 -7.30 4.05 8.28
N GLU A 256 -7.67 4.88 9.27
CA GLU A 256 -8.25 6.20 9.04
C GLU A 256 -7.19 7.23 8.62
N PHE A 257 -7.64 8.32 8.00
CA PHE A 257 -6.77 9.46 7.66
C PHE A 257 -6.04 9.96 8.93
N PRO A 258 -4.70 10.15 8.91
CA PRO A 258 -3.89 10.49 10.08
C PRO A 258 -4.08 11.95 10.52
N GLU A 259 -5.29 12.29 10.95
CA GLU A 259 -5.72 13.67 11.23
C GLU A 259 -5.21 14.22 12.57
N LYS A 260 -4.89 13.32 13.52
CA LYS A 260 -4.50 13.66 14.89
C LYS A 260 -3.37 14.69 14.95
N ASP A 261 -2.38 14.57 14.07
CA ASP A 261 -1.22 15.46 14.04
C ASP A 261 -1.55 16.84 13.49
N LEU A 262 -2.46 16.92 12.53
CA LEU A 262 -2.95 18.21 12.02
C LEU A 262 -3.78 18.95 13.08
N ILE A 263 -4.59 18.21 13.85
CA ILE A 263 -5.33 18.77 14.99
C ILE A 263 -4.36 19.29 16.06
N GLN A 264 -3.33 18.51 16.41
CA GLN A 264 -2.32 18.92 17.38
C GLN A 264 -1.58 20.21 16.94
N LYS A 265 -1.40 20.38 15.63
CA LYS A 265 -0.79 21.59 15.02
C LYS A 265 -1.79 22.72 14.76
N ARG A 266 -3.03 22.58 15.25
CA ARG A 266 -4.12 23.59 15.14
C ARG A 266 -4.44 23.98 13.69
N VAL A 267 -4.32 23.04 12.76
CA VAL A 267 -4.73 23.25 11.37
C VAL A 267 -6.24 23.37 11.29
N SER A 268 -6.74 24.38 10.58
CA SER A 268 -8.18 24.63 10.43
C SER A 268 -8.93 23.42 9.87
N GLY A 269 -10.23 23.32 10.17
CA GLY A 269 -11.08 22.24 9.65
C GLY A 269 -11.09 22.19 8.11
N SER A 270 -11.09 23.35 7.45
CA SER A 270 -11.01 23.44 5.99
C SER A 270 -9.67 22.94 5.46
N GLY A 271 -8.56 23.22 6.14
CA GLY A 271 -7.23 22.73 5.79
C GLY A 271 -7.11 21.22 5.92
N ARG A 272 -7.67 20.64 6.98
CA ARG A 272 -7.71 19.18 7.18
C ARG A 272 -8.51 18.49 6.08
N GLU A 273 -9.69 19.02 5.73
CA GLU A 273 -10.51 18.52 4.61
C GLU A 273 -9.82 18.69 3.26
N PHE A 274 -9.12 19.80 3.05
CA PHE A 274 -8.35 20.03 1.84
C PHE A 274 -7.26 18.96 1.66
N ILE A 275 -6.46 18.70 2.70
CA ILE A 275 -5.40 17.70 2.68
C ILE A 275 -5.98 16.28 2.51
N ARG A 276 -7.08 15.97 3.20
CA ARG A 276 -7.79 14.69 3.07
C ARG A 276 -8.21 14.41 1.62
N LYS A 277 -8.76 15.40 0.91
CA LYS A 277 -9.14 15.25 -0.50
C LYS A 277 -7.96 15.03 -1.43
N MET A 278 -6.80 15.64 -1.15
CA MET A 278 -5.58 15.40 -1.93
C MET A 278 -5.02 13.99 -1.71
N LEU A 279 -5.23 13.45 -0.51
CA LEU A 279 -4.80 12.13 -0.09
C LEU A 279 -5.91 11.07 -0.19
N ALA A 280 -6.92 11.26 -1.04
CA ALA A 280 -7.90 10.21 -1.32
C ALA A 280 -7.21 8.96 -1.89
N SER A 281 -7.56 7.78 -1.39
CA SER A 281 -6.98 6.50 -1.81
C SER A 281 -7.14 6.32 -3.32
N GLU A 282 -8.38 6.40 -3.79
CA GLU A 282 -8.77 6.32 -5.19
C GLU A 282 -8.31 7.54 -6.00
N PRO A 283 -7.54 7.38 -7.09
CA PRO A 283 -6.98 8.53 -7.82
C PRO A 283 -8.05 9.39 -8.51
N LYS A 284 -9.21 8.80 -8.85
CA LYS A 284 -10.37 9.51 -9.45
C LYS A 284 -11.00 10.53 -8.48
N ASP A 285 -10.85 10.32 -7.18
CA ASP A 285 -11.45 11.17 -6.14
C ASP A 285 -10.52 12.34 -5.77
N ARG A 286 -9.28 12.34 -6.27
CA ARG A 286 -8.33 13.44 -6.07
C ARG A 286 -8.66 14.62 -6.99
N PRO A 287 -8.52 15.87 -6.50
CA PRO A 287 -8.78 17.05 -7.32
C PRO A 287 -7.72 17.25 -8.42
N VAL A 288 -8.11 17.91 -9.50
CA VAL A 288 -7.17 18.31 -10.57
C VAL A 288 -6.42 19.58 -10.16
N ALA A 289 -5.11 19.63 -10.49
CA ALA A 289 -4.29 20.81 -10.24
C ALA A 289 -4.89 22.06 -10.92
N SER A 290 -5.16 23.09 -10.13
CA SER A 290 -5.62 24.39 -10.63
C SER A 290 -5.32 25.49 -9.61
N THR A 291 -5.15 26.71 -10.07
CA THR A 291 -4.91 27.89 -9.23
C THR A 291 -6.06 28.18 -8.27
N GLY A 292 -7.30 27.87 -8.68
CA GLY A 292 -8.50 28.05 -7.85
C GLY A 292 -8.72 26.99 -6.77
N LEU A 293 -8.00 25.86 -6.82
CA LEU A 293 -8.26 24.73 -5.90
C LEU A 293 -8.06 25.14 -4.44
N VAL A 294 -7.03 25.95 -4.14
CA VAL A 294 -6.69 26.40 -2.78
C VAL A 294 -7.76 27.29 -2.14
N GLN A 295 -8.70 27.83 -2.92
CA GLN A 295 -9.79 28.67 -2.40
C GLN A 295 -10.70 27.89 -1.42
N LYS A 296 -10.75 26.56 -1.54
CA LYS A 296 -11.48 25.68 -0.62
C LYS A 296 -10.86 25.59 0.78
N TRP A 297 -9.59 25.98 0.94
CA TRP A 297 -8.86 25.94 2.21
C TRP A 297 -9.03 27.25 3.01
N ALA A 298 -10.26 27.60 3.43
CA ALA A 298 -10.52 28.84 4.18
C ALA A 298 -9.90 28.84 5.59
N ILE A 299 -8.86 29.64 5.80
CA ILE A 299 -8.23 29.82 7.12
C ILE A 299 -9.09 30.81 7.91
N THR A 300 -10.00 30.29 8.74
CA THR A 300 -10.78 31.10 9.69
C THR A 300 -9.92 31.36 10.94
N ALA A 301 -9.88 32.60 11.42
CA ALA A 301 -9.35 32.89 12.75
C ALA A 301 -10.22 32.16 13.79
N PHE A 302 -9.62 31.39 14.70
CA PHE A 302 -10.36 30.65 15.71
C PHE A 302 -11.02 31.60 16.71
N GLU A 303 -12.33 31.47 16.91
CA GLU A 303 -13.00 31.78 18.17
C GLU A 303 -12.62 30.70 19.20
N GLU A 304 -12.22 31.09 20.41
CA GLU A 304 -11.84 30.15 21.46
C GLU A 304 -13.04 29.25 21.88
N PRO A 305 -12.85 27.93 21.99
CA PRO A 305 -13.75 27.11 22.78
C PRO A 305 -13.55 27.47 24.26
N GLY A 306 -14.63 27.86 24.93
CA GLY A 306 -14.62 28.24 26.33
C GLY A 306 -13.90 27.24 27.23
N LEU A 307 -13.01 27.78 28.05
CA LEU A 307 -12.47 27.13 29.25
C LEU A 307 -13.62 26.80 30.20
N ASP A 308 -13.96 25.53 30.35
CA ASP A 308 -14.33 25.01 31.67
C ASP A 308 -13.07 24.40 32.28
N SER A 309 -12.32 25.25 32.98
CA SER A 309 -11.27 24.86 33.90
C SER A 309 -11.90 24.46 35.22
N ASN A 310 -11.87 23.16 35.55
CA ASN A 310 -11.40 22.62 36.83
C ASN A 310 -11.92 21.20 37.02
N GLU A 311 -11.03 20.21 36.92
CA GLU A 311 -11.14 19.01 37.73
C GLU A 311 -9.73 18.41 37.93
N GLU A 312 -9.07 18.83 39.01
CA GLU A 312 -8.01 18.07 39.67
C GLU A 312 -8.62 17.36 40.91
N ILE A 313 -8.62 16.03 40.86
CA ILE A 313 -8.21 15.09 41.92
C ILE A 313 -8.71 15.35 43.37
N ARG A 314 -9.68 14.54 43.87
CA ARG A 314 -9.51 13.59 45.01
C ARG A 314 -10.81 12.94 45.56
N ASP A 315 -10.61 11.67 45.91
CA ASP A 315 -11.25 10.74 46.87
C ASP A 315 -12.41 11.13 47.80
N GLU A 316 -13.29 10.13 47.93
CA GLU A 316 -13.98 9.56 49.10
C GLU A 316 -14.84 10.40 50.07
N SER A 317 -15.99 9.78 50.36
CA SER A 317 -16.74 9.71 51.62
C SER A 317 -17.97 10.63 51.81
N SER A 318 -19.11 9.96 52.04
CA SER A 318 -20.24 10.28 52.94
C SER A 318 -20.59 11.75 53.21
N THR A 319 -21.87 12.13 53.08
CA THR A 319 -22.93 12.05 54.12
C THR A 319 -24.18 12.80 53.60
N GLU A 320 -25.40 12.28 53.82
CA GLU A 320 -26.65 13.08 53.85
C GLU A 320 -26.64 14.05 55.05
N PRO A 321 -27.70 14.81 55.46
CA PRO A 321 -29.08 14.98 54.94
C PRO A 321 -29.63 16.44 55.01
N GLY A 322 -30.92 16.61 54.67
CA GLY A 322 -31.84 17.61 55.27
C GLY A 322 -32.48 18.57 54.28
N THR A 323 -33.77 18.41 53.90
CA THR A 323 -34.98 19.03 54.52
C THR A 323 -34.84 20.54 54.71
N THR A 324 -35.67 21.40 54.09
CA THR A 324 -37.03 21.76 54.55
C THR A 324 -37.77 22.59 53.48
N GLU A 325 -39.02 22.24 53.14
CA GLU A 325 -40.28 22.97 53.46
C GLU A 325 -40.41 24.38 52.84
N SER A 326 -41.31 24.61 51.88
CA SER A 326 -42.76 24.94 52.05
C SER A 326 -42.95 26.39 51.55
N SER A 327 -43.93 26.73 50.69
CA SER A 327 -45.32 26.81 51.08
C SER A 327 -46.18 27.34 49.91
N THR A 328 -47.37 26.72 49.76
CA THR A 328 -48.72 27.32 49.56
C THR A 328 -48.95 28.37 48.45
N TYR A 329 -49.96 28.17 47.59
CA TYR A 329 -51.38 28.48 47.82
C TYR A 329 -52.28 28.01 46.64
N ALA A 330 -53.30 27.21 47.00
CA ALA A 330 -54.73 27.21 46.60
C ALA A 330 -55.21 28.14 45.43
N ASN A 331 -56.25 27.87 44.65
CA ASN A 331 -57.34 26.87 44.69
C ASN A 331 -58.19 26.96 43.40
N GLN A 332 -58.82 25.83 43.02
CA GLN A 332 -60.21 25.66 42.51
C GLN A 332 -60.60 26.28 41.14
N THR A 333 -61.44 25.68 40.29
CA THR A 333 -62.65 24.83 40.47
C THR A 333 -62.95 23.93 39.25
N ASP A 334 -63.50 22.74 39.54
CA ASP A 334 -64.63 22.00 38.89
C ASP A 334 -64.73 21.78 37.36
N SER A 335 -65.27 20.66 36.82
CA SER A 335 -65.77 19.38 37.33
C SER A 335 -66.14 18.49 36.11
N ALA A 336 -66.43 17.21 36.39
CA ALA A 336 -67.24 16.24 35.62
C ALA A 336 -66.54 15.14 34.77
N ARG A 337 -66.21 14.09 35.53
CA ARG A 337 -66.25 12.62 35.32
C ARG A 337 -67.12 12.04 34.17
N THR A 338 -66.62 10.99 33.50
CA THR A 338 -67.28 9.68 33.21
C THR A 338 -66.31 8.73 32.45
N THR A 339 -65.73 7.73 33.13
CA THR A 339 -66.00 6.26 33.03
C THR A 339 -65.48 5.52 31.78
N SER A 340 -64.51 4.64 32.01
CA SER A 340 -63.91 3.55 31.21
C SER A 340 -64.92 2.43 30.83
N PRO A 341 -64.56 1.25 30.22
CA PRO A 341 -63.28 0.78 29.63
C PRO A 341 -63.42 -0.05 28.30
N GLY A 342 -62.31 -0.50 27.70
CA GLY A 342 -62.25 -1.76 26.93
C GLY A 342 -61.56 -1.74 25.55
N PRO A 343 -60.52 -2.56 25.29
CA PRO A 343 -59.72 -2.56 24.05
C PRO A 343 -60.18 -3.62 23.03
N SER A 344 -59.92 -3.39 21.73
CA SER A 344 -59.99 -4.44 20.70
C SER A 344 -58.95 -4.21 19.59
N LEU A 345 -58.31 -5.30 19.17
CA LEU A 345 -57.34 -5.41 18.07
C LEU A 345 -57.92 -4.96 16.71
N PRO A 346 -57.07 -4.65 15.71
CA PRO A 346 -57.45 -4.78 14.31
C PRO A 346 -56.68 -5.91 13.61
N THR A 347 -57.44 -6.97 13.34
CA THR A 347 -57.71 -7.63 12.05
C THR A 347 -56.76 -7.43 10.85
N VAL A 348 -56.40 -8.60 10.31
CA VAL A 348 -55.83 -8.93 8.99
C VAL A 348 -56.54 -8.23 7.82
N GLN A 349 -55.75 -7.63 6.92
CA GLN A 349 -56.15 -7.33 5.55
C GLN A 349 -55.29 -8.14 4.57
N THR A 350 -55.93 -9.00 3.81
CA THR A 350 -55.40 -9.67 2.61
C THR A 350 -55.76 -8.87 1.36
N LEU A 351 -54.83 -8.79 0.39
CA LEU A 351 -54.96 -8.82 -1.09
C LEU A 351 -53.68 -8.23 -1.74
N PRO A 352 -53.32 -8.54 -3.00
CA PRO A 352 -53.31 -9.81 -3.73
C PRO A 352 -51.94 -10.16 -4.35
N LEU A 353 -51.85 -11.40 -4.80
CA LEU A 353 -50.77 -12.11 -5.51
C LEU A 353 -49.95 -11.27 -6.52
N ASP A 354 -48.63 -11.38 -6.42
CA ASP A 354 -47.76 -11.41 -7.59
C ASP A 354 -46.72 -12.54 -7.45
N ASN A 355 -46.41 -13.18 -8.57
CA ASN A 355 -45.81 -14.51 -8.67
C ASN A 355 -44.34 -14.57 -8.24
N THR A 356 -43.99 -15.47 -7.31
CA THR A 356 -42.70 -16.19 -7.32
C THR A 356 -42.85 -17.56 -6.67
N GLU A 357 -42.40 -18.57 -7.40
CA GLU A 357 -42.22 -19.96 -6.97
C GLU A 357 -41.42 -20.02 -5.66
N ASP A 358 -42.02 -20.55 -4.58
CA ASP A 358 -41.34 -21.25 -3.46
C ASP A 358 -42.43 -21.74 -2.48
N ASP A 359 -42.97 -22.94 -2.74
CA ASP A 359 -43.77 -23.70 -1.76
C ASP A 359 -42.85 -24.11 -0.60
N GLU A 360 -42.76 -23.28 0.45
CA GLU A 360 -42.23 -23.69 1.75
C GLU A 360 -43.36 -24.18 2.65
N ASP A 361 -43.57 -25.50 2.66
CA ASP A 361 -44.10 -26.18 3.84
C ASP A 361 -43.21 -25.82 5.03
N VAL A 362 -43.77 -25.04 5.97
CA VAL A 362 -43.06 -24.52 7.15
C VAL A 362 -42.74 -25.69 8.09
N ASP A 363 -41.61 -26.34 7.89
CA ASP A 363 -41.07 -27.34 8.81
C ASP A 363 -40.65 -26.65 10.12
N TYR A 364 -41.62 -26.60 11.05
CA TYR A 364 -41.50 -25.94 12.34
C TYR A 364 -40.39 -26.55 13.20
N HIS A 365 -40.23 -27.87 13.20
CA HIS A 365 -39.24 -28.56 14.04
C HIS A 365 -37.81 -28.30 13.54
N SER A 366 -37.59 -28.26 12.23
CA SER A 366 -36.31 -27.86 11.65
C SER A 366 -35.96 -26.41 11.92
N SER A 367 -36.95 -25.52 11.86
CA SER A 367 -36.76 -24.09 12.20
C SER A 367 -36.42 -23.89 13.67
N GLU A 368 -37.14 -24.57 14.56
CA GLU A 368 -36.86 -24.53 16.01
C GLU A 368 -35.48 -25.11 16.33
N LEU A 369 -35.08 -26.23 15.69
CA LEU A 369 -33.74 -26.80 15.84
C LEU A 369 -32.66 -25.82 15.40
N TRP A 370 -32.84 -25.14 14.27
CA TRP A 370 -31.90 -24.14 13.78
C TRP A 370 -31.78 -22.95 14.73
N HIS A 371 -32.90 -22.41 15.23
CA HIS A 371 -32.90 -21.32 16.20
C HIS A 371 -32.27 -21.73 17.54
N LEU A 372 -32.45 -22.98 17.97
CA LEU A 372 -31.79 -23.53 19.15
C LEU A 372 -30.26 -23.49 18.99
N MET A 373 -29.74 -23.90 17.82
CA MET A 373 -28.30 -23.90 17.51
C MET A 373 -27.70 -22.49 17.37
N LEU A 374 -28.53 -21.49 17.08
CA LEU A 374 -28.09 -20.10 16.99
C LEU A 374 -27.76 -19.50 18.37
N ASN A 375 -28.34 -20.05 19.44
CA ASN A 375 -28.35 -19.40 20.74
C ASN A 375 -27.51 -20.21 21.77
N PRO A 376 -26.28 -19.77 22.13
CA PRO A 376 -25.35 -20.55 22.96
C PRO A 376 -25.84 -20.88 24.38
N GLN A 377 -26.89 -20.19 24.84
CA GLN A 377 -27.51 -20.37 26.16
C GLN A 377 -28.72 -21.30 26.14
N ALA A 378 -29.10 -21.82 24.97
CA ALA A 378 -30.22 -22.71 24.84
C ALA A 378 -29.88 -24.13 25.36
N SER A 379 -30.86 -24.77 26.00
CA SER A 379 -30.67 -26.08 26.62
C SER A 379 -30.45 -27.18 25.57
N SER A 380 -29.28 -27.82 25.62
CA SER A 380 -28.92 -29.00 24.81
C SER A 380 -29.93 -30.16 24.91
N LYS A 381 -30.72 -30.20 25.98
CA LYS A 381 -31.75 -31.22 26.22
C LYS A 381 -32.91 -31.20 25.22
N ARG A 382 -33.07 -30.14 24.42
CA ARG A 382 -34.14 -30.02 23.42
C ARG A 382 -33.75 -30.55 22.03
N ILE A 383 -32.47 -30.81 21.77
CA ILE A 383 -31.98 -31.24 20.45
C ILE A 383 -32.55 -32.61 20.07
N ILE A 384 -32.34 -33.61 20.92
CA ILE A 384 -32.82 -34.99 20.70
C ILE A 384 -34.35 -35.04 20.51
N PRO A 385 -35.17 -34.44 21.40
CA PRO A 385 -36.62 -34.42 21.19
C PRO A 385 -37.06 -33.80 19.86
N LEU A 386 -36.39 -32.73 19.39
CA LEU A 386 -36.72 -32.11 18.10
C LEU A 386 -36.37 -33.02 16.92
N LEU A 387 -35.23 -33.69 16.97
CA LEU A 387 -34.81 -34.65 15.95
C LEU A 387 -35.72 -35.89 15.92
N ASP A 388 -36.11 -36.42 17.09
CA ASP A 388 -37.07 -37.54 17.19
C ASP A 388 -38.46 -37.18 16.64
N LEU A 389 -38.86 -35.90 16.75
CA LEU A 389 -40.08 -35.36 16.14
C LEU A 389 -39.97 -35.11 14.63
N GLY A 390 -38.82 -35.45 14.03
CA GLY A 390 -38.60 -35.37 12.59
C GLY A 390 -37.95 -34.08 12.10
N ALA A 391 -37.33 -33.27 12.99
CA ALA A 391 -36.52 -32.14 12.54
C ALA A 391 -35.40 -32.60 11.61
N ASN A 392 -35.28 -31.99 10.44
CA ASN A 392 -34.26 -32.28 9.45
C ASN A 392 -32.99 -31.44 9.74
N PRO A 393 -31.89 -32.04 10.21
CA PRO A 393 -30.65 -31.31 10.51
C PRO A 393 -29.97 -30.71 9.27
N ASN A 394 -30.40 -31.13 8.07
CA ASN A 394 -29.89 -30.68 6.78
C ASN A 394 -30.71 -29.55 6.14
N LYS A 395 -31.87 -29.18 6.71
CA LYS A 395 -32.63 -28.02 6.25
C LYS A 395 -31.75 -26.77 6.41
N ARG A 396 -31.73 -25.97 5.35
CA ARG A 396 -30.98 -24.72 5.32
C ARG A 396 -31.94 -23.58 5.66
N LEU A 397 -31.56 -22.79 6.64
CA LEU A 397 -32.22 -21.53 6.98
C LEU A 397 -31.16 -20.45 6.99
N ASP A 398 -31.49 -19.32 6.36
CA ASP A 398 -30.53 -18.23 6.08
C ASP A 398 -29.20 -18.75 5.50
N GLY A 399 -29.31 -19.70 4.58
CA GLY A 399 -28.16 -20.31 3.93
C GLY A 399 -27.33 -21.28 4.78
N ARG A 400 -27.66 -21.56 6.05
CA ARG A 400 -26.90 -22.43 6.98
C ARG A 400 -27.74 -23.61 7.48
N THR A 401 -27.08 -24.73 7.77
CA THR A 401 -27.70 -25.89 8.45
C THR A 401 -27.46 -25.83 9.95
N ALA A 402 -28.20 -26.66 10.72
CA ALA A 402 -27.98 -26.82 12.16
C ALA A 402 -26.52 -27.18 12.49
N LEU A 403 -25.90 -28.04 11.67
CA LEU A 403 -24.51 -28.44 11.84
C LEU A 403 -23.52 -27.27 11.75
N HIS A 404 -23.73 -26.33 10.83
CA HIS A 404 -22.86 -25.15 10.69
C HIS A 404 -22.89 -24.27 11.95
N LEU A 405 -24.07 -24.09 12.53
CA LEU A 405 -24.27 -23.30 13.75
C LEU A 405 -23.70 -24.02 14.98
N ALA A 406 -23.92 -25.33 15.08
CA ALA A 406 -23.40 -26.15 16.17
C ALA A 406 -21.86 -26.10 16.24
N VAL A 407 -21.18 -26.16 15.09
CA VAL A 407 -19.71 -26.02 15.06
C VAL A 407 -19.27 -24.68 15.65
N LYS A 408 -19.99 -23.60 15.33
CA LYS A 408 -19.63 -22.24 15.73
C LYS A 408 -19.93 -21.92 17.20
N HIS A 409 -21.01 -22.47 17.73
CA HIS A 409 -21.59 -21.98 19.00
C HIS A 409 -21.82 -23.05 20.07
N ASP A 410 -21.75 -24.33 19.73
CA ASP A 410 -22.22 -25.42 20.60
C ASP A 410 -21.11 -26.43 20.95
N THR A 411 -21.45 -27.47 21.73
CA THR A 411 -20.52 -28.48 22.23
C THR A 411 -20.27 -29.63 21.23
N VAL A 412 -19.20 -30.38 21.45
CA VAL A 412 -18.83 -31.55 20.62
C VAL A 412 -19.89 -32.65 20.73
N GLU A 413 -20.52 -32.82 21.89
CA GLU A 413 -21.58 -33.81 22.11
C GLU A 413 -22.84 -33.51 21.28
N ASN A 414 -23.23 -32.23 21.19
CA ASN A 414 -24.38 -31.82 20.38
C ASN A 414 -24.06 -31.94 18.88
N LEU A 415 -22.82 -31.63 18.49
CA LEU A 415 -22.33 -31.87 17.13
C LEU A 415 -22.38 -33.36 16.78
N GLN A 416 -21.92 -34.24 17.67
CA GLN A 416 -22.00 -35.70 17.51
C GLN A 416 -23.44 -36.16 17.38
N THR A 417 -24.35 -35.63 18.21
CA THR A 417 -25.78 -35.95 18.15
C THR A 417 -26.38 -35.60 16.79
N LEU A 418 -26.10 -34.41 16.25
CA LEU A 418 -26.57 -34.03 14.91
C LEU A 418 -26.04 -34.98 13.82
N LEU A 419 -24.77 -35.40 13.93
CA LEU A 419 -24.16 -36.35 12.99
C LEU A 419 -24.80 -37.75 13.09
N ASP A 420 -25.11 -38.21 14.29
CA ASP A 420 -25.78 -39.51 14.53
C ASP A 420 -27.19 -39.54 13.94
N TYR A 421 -27.87 -38.39 13.90
CA TYR A 421 -29.17 -38.19 13.24
C TYR A 421 -29.04 -37.81 11.75
N GLY A 422 -27.88 -38.02 11.13
CA GLY A 422 -27.72 -37.92 9.68
C GLY A 422 -27.45 -36.51 9.14
N ALA A 423 -26.90 -35.59 9.96
CA ALA A 423 -26.39 -34.32 9.45
C ALA A 423 -25.27 -34.53 8.43
N ASP A 424 -25.40 -33.91 7.26
CA ASP A 424 -24.47 -34.01 6.15
C ASP A 424 -23.34 -32.97 6.31
N THR A 425 -22.11 -33.49 6.44
CA THR A 425 -20.90 -32.68 6.61
C THR A 425 -20.44 -31.98 5.34
N THR A 426 -21.02 -32.31 4.19
CA THR A 426 -20.61 -31.80 2.87
C THR A 426 -21.46 -30.63 2.37
N LEU A 427 -22.57 -30.33 3.05
CA LEU A 427 -23.43 -29.20 2.69
C LEU A 427 -22.69 -27.88 2.90
N ARG A 428 -22.72 -27.03 1.87
CA ARG A 428 -22.05 -25.72 1.85
C ARG A 428 -22.99 -24.64 2.35
N CYS A 429 -22.59 -23.84 3.34
CA CYS A 429 -23.35 -22.65 3.71
C CYS A 429 -23.33 -21.56 2.63
N ARG A 430 -24.21 -20.55 2.71
CA ARG A 430 -24.20 -19.37 1.81
C ARG A 430 -23.97 -18.11 2.65
N PRO A 431 -23.28 -17.09 2.11
CA PRO A 431 -22.69 -17.02 0.77
C PRO A 431 -21.27 -17.62 0.62
N GLN A 432 -20.57 -17.94 1.71
CA GLN A 432 -19.13 -18.31 1.66
C GLN A 432 -18.84 -19.72 1.11
N GLU A 433 -19.86 -20.53 0.84
CA GLU A 433 -19.73 -21.92 0.38
C GLU A 433 -18.90 -22.81 1.33
N GLU A 434 -18.85 -22.47 2.63
CA GLU A 434 -18.12 -23.23 3.63
C GLU A 434 -18.93 -24.42 4.15
N ILE A 435 -18.34 -25.61 4.14
CA ILE A 435 -18.82 -26.77 4.93
C ILE A 435 -18.45 -26.66 6.42
N ALA A 436 -19.09 -27.48 7.27
CA ALA A 436 -18.86 -27.53 8.72
C ALA A 436 -17.37 -27.66 9.10
N LEU A 437 -16.57 -28.42 8.36
CA LEU A 437 -15.14 -28.59 8.61
C LEU A 437 -14.34 -27.29 8.42
N HIS A 438 -14.72 -26.43 7.46
CA HIS A 438 -14.08 -25.11 7.29
C HIS A 438 -14.37 -24.20 8.49
N ILE A 439 -15.61 -24.23 8.99
CA ILE A 439 -15.99 -23.45 10.17
C ILE A 439 -15.19 -23.91 11.38
N ALA A 440 -15.03 -25.23 11.60
CA ALA A 440 -14.20 -25.75 12.69
C ALA A 440 -12.75 -25.27 12.59
N ALA A 441 -12.21 -25.21 11.36
CA ALA A 441 -10.88 -24.68 11.13
C ALA A 441 -10.76 -23.17 11.40
N ASN A 442 -11.78 -22.39 11.04
CA ASN A 442 -11.85 -20.95 11.28
C ASN A 442 -12.00 -20.60 12.77
N GLU A 443 -12.82 -21.37 13.50
CA GLU A 443 -13.05 -21.19 14.94
C GLU A 443 -11.89 -21.75 15.80
N ARG A 444 -10.93 -22.45 15.19
CA ARG A 444 -9.72 -23.00 15.83
C ARG A 444 -10.01 -24.05 16.89
N ASP A 445 -11.07 -24.82 16.72
CA ASP A 445 -11.50 -25.87 17.63
C ASP A 445 -10.97 -27.24 17.14
N VAL A 446 -9.94 -27.76 17.79
CA VAL A 446 -9.26 -29.01 17.39
C VAL A 446 -10.19 -30.22 17.57
N ASP A 447 -11.02 -30.25 18.61
CA ASP A 447 -11.88 -31.39 18.92
C ASP A 447 -13.00 -31.51 17.88
N LYS A 448 -13.64 -30.40 17.52
CA LYS A 448 -14.63 -30.37 16.42
C LYS A 448 -13.98 -30.65 15.07
N LEU A 449 -12.78 -30.14 14.84
CA LEU A 449 -12.02 -30.43 13.63
C LEU A 449 -11.70 -31.94 13.54
N MET A 450 -11.30 -32.57 14.64
CA MET A 450 -11.04 -34.01 14.72
C MET A 450 -12.28 -34.83 14.38
N LEU A 451 -13.41 -34.49 15.02
CA LEU A 451 -14.66 -35.19 14.79
C LEU A 451 -15.08 -35.13 13.31
N LEU A 452 -14.97 -33.95 12.70
CA LEU A 452 -15.37 -33.73 11.31
C LEU A 452 -14.35 -34.22 10.28
N ALA A 453 -13.05 -34.27 10.61
CA ALA A 453 -12.00 -34.73 9.69
C ALA A 453 -12.14 -36.21 9.34
N SER A 454 -12.74 -37.02 10.21
CA SER A 454 -13.06 -38.43 9.95
C SER A 454 -14.24 -38.64 8.97
N ARG A 455 -14.90 -37.56 8.52
CA ARG A 455 -16.13 -37.59 7.73
C ARG A 455 -15.90 -37.16 6.27
N PRO A 456 -16.84 -37.44 5.34
CA PRO A 456 -16.72 -37.00 3.96
C PRO A 456 -16.59 -35.48 3.84
N GLY A 457 -15.82 -35.04 2.84
CA GLY A 457 -15.70 -33.62 2.50
C GLY A 457 -14.39 -32.93 2.91
N ILE A 458 -13.41 -33.66 3.47
CA ILE A 458 -12.13 -33.10 3.94
C ILE A 458 -11.35 -32.26 2.89
N ASN A 459 -11.58 -32.54 1.60
CA ASN A 459 -10.91 -31.90 0.47
C ASN A 459 -11.81 -30.92 -0.32
N ILE A 460 -13.02 -30.64 0.17
CA ILE A 460 -13.93 -29.67 -0.47
C ILE A 460 -13.32 -28.27 -0.33
N GLN A 461 -13.42 -27.48 -1.40
CA GLN A 461 -13.04 -26.07 -1.40
C GLN A 461 -14.26 -25.18 -1.13
N ASN A 462 -14.07 -24.11 -0.37
CA ASN A 462 -15.06 -23.02 -0.19
C ASN A 462 -15.07 -22.06 -1.41
N ALA A 463 -15.83 -20.96 -1.32
CA ALA A 463 -15.93 -19.98 -2.41
C ALA A 463 -14.59 -19.32 -2.78
N ASP A 464 -13.66 -19.23 -1.82
CA ASP A 464 -12.31 -18.67 -2.03
C ASP A 464 -11.33 -19.69 -2.63
N GLY A 465 -11.77 -20.93 -2.83
CA GLY A 465 -10.93 -22.04 -3.25
C GLY A 465 -10.13 -22.67 -2.10
N ASP A 466 -10.32 -22.24 -0.85
CA ASP A 466 -9.57 -22.77 0.28
C ASP A 466 -10.19 -24.07 0.81
N THR A 467 -9.35 -25.00 1.25
CA THR A 467 -9.74 -26.23 1.94
C THR A 467 -9.62 -26.04 3.44
N ALA A 468 -10.19 -26.97 4.23
CA ALA A 468 -9.99 -26.97 5.67
C ALA A 468 -8.49 -27.00 6.06
N LEU A 469 -7.64 -27.66 5.25
CA LEU A 469 -6.20 -27.69 5.46
C LEU A 469 -5.55 -26.31 5.27
N SER A 470 -5.90 -25.56 4.21
CA SER A 470 -5.34 -24.21 4.01
C SER A 470 -5.83 -23.23 5.07
N LEU A 471 -7.11 -23.33 5.48
CA LEU A 471 -7.63 -22.57 6.62
C LEU A 471 -6.93 -22.94 7.93
N ALA A 472 -6.64 -24.22 8.18
CA ALA A 472 -5.95 -24.64 9.38
C ALA A 472 -4.52 -24.07 9.46
N VAL A 473 -3.83 -24.00 8.32
CA VAL A 473 -2.56 -23.27 8.19
C VAL A 473 -2.75 -21.80 8.56
N ALA A 474 -3.73 -21.11 7.99
CA ALA A 474 -3.93 -19.68 8.28
C ALA A 474 -4.37 -19.36 9.72
N ARG A 475 -5.16 -20.24 10.35
CA ARG A 475 -5.92 -19.89 11.57
C ARG A 475 -5.33 -20.47 12.86
N PHE A 476 -4.84 -21.70 12.87
CA PHE A 476 -4.29 -22.29 14.10
C PHE A 476 -2.91 -21.73 14.42
N LYS A 477 -2.50 -21.81 15.69
CA LYS A 477 -1.12 -21.48 16.09
C LYS A 477 -0.19 -22.69 15.96
N SER A 478 -0.63 -23.86 16.42
CA SER A 478 0.15 -25.10 16.39
C SER A 478 0.03 -25.84 15.05
N ALA A 479 0.98 -26.74 14.78
CA ALA A 479 0.94 -27.63 13.62
C ALA A 479 0.06 -28.87 13.82
N GLU A 480 -0.50 -29.05 15.02
CA GLU A 480 -1.33 -30.20 15.39
C GLU A 480 -2.57 -30.35 14.50
N ALA A 481 -3.31 -29.27 14.28
CA ALA A 481 -4.49 -29.27 13.41
C ALA A 481 -4.12 -29.61 11.94
N VAL A 482 -2.96 -29.13 11.47
CA VAL A 482 -2.45 -29.42 10.13
C VAL A 482 -2.08 -30.90 10.01
N GLN A 483 -1.36 -31.44 10.98
CA GLN A 483 -0.99 -32.85 11.04
C GLN A 483 -2.22 -33.75 11.11
N LEU A 484 -3.20 -33.40 11.95
CA LEU A 484 -4.45 -34.12 12.10
C LEU A 484 -5.18 -34.24 10.76
N LEU A 485 -5.37 -33.12 10.04
CA LEU A 485 -6.07 -33.13 8.76
C LEU A 485 -5.34 -33.98 7.71
N LEU A 486 -4.00 -33.89 7.67
CA LEU A 486 -3.18 -34.68 6.74
C LEU A 486 -3.28 -36.18 7.02
N VAL A 487 -3.19 -36.59 8.29
CA VAL A 487 -3.36 -37.99 8.71
C VAL A 487 -4.74 -38.55 8.36
N HIS A 488 -5.78 -37.70 8.37
CA HIS A 488 -7.15 -38.07 7.99
C HIS A 488 -7.41 -37.97 6.47
N GLY A 489 -6.37 -37.76 5.64
CA GLY A 489 -6.48 -37.83 4.18
C GLY A 489 -6.73 -36.49 3.49
N ALA A 490 -6.46 -35.36 4.15
CA ALA A 490 -6.41 -34.07 3.48
C ALA A 490 -5.27 -34.04 2.46
N LYS A 491 -5.54 -33.57 1.24
CA LYS A 491 -4.54 -33.47 0.18
C LYS A 491 -3.70 -32.21 0.37
N ALA A 492 -2.39 -32.38 0.58
CA ALA A 492 -1.42 -31.30 0.80
C ALA A 492 -1.24 -30.34 -0.39
N ASN A 493 -1.71 -30.70 -1.59
CA ASN A 493 -1.39 -30.01 -2.85
C ASN A 493 -2.60 -29.36 -3.53
N ILE A 494 -3.78 -29.31 -2.88
CA ILE A 494 -4.93 -28.57 -3.43
C ILE A 494 -4.59 -27.08 -3.45
N LYS A 495 -4.81 -26.45 -4.60
CA LYS A 495 -4.53 -25.03 -4.80
C LYS A 495 -5.77 -24.21 -4.44
N GLY A 496 -5.62 -23.28 -3.52
CA GLY A 496 -6.62 -22.27 -3.22
C GLY A 496 -6.41 -20.99 -4.01
N ARG A 497 -6.77 -19.85 -3.39
CA ARG A 497 -6.66 -18.54 -4.01
C ARG A 497 -5.23 -18.28 -4.53
N HIS A 498 -5.13 -17.61 -5.68
CA HIS A 498 -3.86 -17.32 -6.37
C HIS A 498 -3.04 -18.57 -6.76
N GLY A 499 -3.67 -19.75 -6.83
CA GLY A 499 -2.99 -20.99 -7.16
C GLY A 499 -2.08 -21.51 -6.05
N ARG A 500 -2.24 -21.04 -4.81
CA ARG A 500 -1.37 -21.37 -3.68
C ARG A 500 -1.76 -22.68 -3.02
N THR A 501 -0.77 -23.52 -2.71
CA THR A 501 -0.94 -24.72 -1.90
C THR A 501 -0.87 -24.37 -0.40
N PRO A 502 -1.30 -25.27 0.50
CA PRO A 502 -1.05 -25.16 1.94
C PRO A 502 0.41 -24.84 2.29
N LEU A 503 1.38 -25.43 1.58
CA LEU A 503 2.81 -25.14 1.78
C LEU A 503 3.16 -23.68 1.45
N HIS A 504 2.61 -23.13 0.36
CA HIS A 504 2.78 -21.71 0.03
C HIS A 504 2.23 -20.79 1.12
N TYR A 505 1.03 -21.10 1.65
CA TYR A 505 0.47 -20.33 2.75
C TYR A 505 1.33 -20.40 4.02
N ALA A 506 1.83 -21.59 4.39
CA ALA A 506 2.69 -21.75 5.55
C ALA A 506 3.98 -20.90 5.44
N ILE A 507 4.58 -20.84 4.25
CA ILE A 507 5.80 -20.04 4.02
C ILE A 507 5.51 -18.53 4.04
N VAL A 508 4.43 -18.08 3.39
CA VAL A 508 4.06 -16.65 3.34
C VAL A 508 3.68 -16.13 4.72
N LEU A 509 3.09 -16.98 5.57
CA LEU A 509 2.72 -16.65 6.96
C LEU A 509 3.85 -16.88 7.98
N ASP A 510 5.04 -17.27 7.53
CA ASP A 510 6.21 -17.55 8.37
C ASP A 510 6.01 -18.68 9.40
N GLN A 511 5.28 -19.74 9.02
CA GLN A 511 4.93 -20.86 9.88
C GLN A 511 5.77 -22.10 9.56
N LYS A 512 7.04 -22.07 9.98
CA LYS A 512 8.07 -23.07 9.65
C LYS A 512 7.68 -24.49 10.08
N GLU A 513 7.14 -24.63 11.30
CA GLU A 513 6.77 -25.93 11.87
C GLU A 513 5.65 -26.59 11.06
N LYS A 514 4.68 -25.79 10.58
CA LYS A 514 3.59 -26.29 9.73
C LYS A 514 4.08 -26.64 8.33
N ALA A 515 4.97 -25.82 7.77
CA ALA A 515 5.60 -26.14 6.49
C ALA A 515 6.38 -27.45 6.58
N ASP A 516 7.13 -27.68 7.67
CA ASP A 516 7.86 -28.93 7.91
C ASP A 516 6.91 -30.14 8.00
N VAL A 517 5.75 -30.00 8.65
CA VAL A 517 4.71 -31.06 8.67
C VAL A 517 4.15 -31.31 7.27
N ILE A 518 3.79 -30.26 6.53
CA ILE A 518 3.22 -30.40 5.17
C ILE A 518 4.22 -31.07 4.23
N LEU A 519 5.51 -30.73 4.31
CA LEU A 519 6.57 -31.38 3.52
C LEU A 519 6.69 -32.87 3.84
N ARG A 520 6.65 -33.23 5.12
CA ARG A 520 6.73 -34.64 5.56
C ARG A 520 5.55 -35.47 5.06
N GLU A 521 4.36 -34.88 5.00
CA GLU A 521 3.12 -35.54 4.58
C GLU A 521 2.82 -35.39 3.07
N GLY A 522 3.84 -35.17 2.24
CA GLY A 522 3.71 -35.21 0.77
C GLY A 522 3.31 -33.90 0.10
N GLY A 523 3.51 -32.76 0.77
CA GLY A 523 3.44 -31.44 0.14
C GLY A 523 4.52 -31.27 -0.92
N ASP A 524 4.13 -30.90 -2.13
CA ASP A 524 5.04 -30.70 -3.27
C ASP A 524 5.72 -29.33 -3.18
N PRO A 525 7.04 -29.26 -2.90
CA PRO A 525 7.77 -28.00 -2.85
C PRO A 525 7.93 -27.33 -4.23
N ASN A 526 7.67 -28.06 -5.32
CA ASN A 526 7.77 -27.60 -6.70
C ASN A 526 6.42 -27.17 -7.29
N ALA A 527 5.34 -27.30 -6.53
CA ALA A 527 4.05 -26.76 -6.93
C ALA A 527 4.19 -25.26 -7.23
N ARG A 528 3.59 -24.81 -8.32
CA ARG A 528 3.66 -23.40 -8.76
C ARG A 528 2.37 -22.64 -8.44
N ASP A 529 2.50 -21.45 -7.88
CA ASP A 529 1.38 -20.50 -7.77
C ASP A 529 1.05 -19.85 -9.14
N ASN A 530 0.06 -18.95 -9.18
CA ASN A 530 -0.35 -18.29 -10.42
C ASN A 530 0.74 -17.40 -11.04
N ASP A 531 1.73 -16.97 -10.25
CA ASP A 531 2.90 -16.23 -10.74
C ASP A 531 4.04 -17.19 -11.16
N GLY A 532 3.78 -18.50 -11.18
CA GLY A 532 4.77 -19.52 -11.48
C GLY A 532 5.76 -19.79 -10.34
N ARG A 533 5.59 -19.18 -9.16
CA ARG A 533 6.55 -19.29 -8.05
C ARG A 533 6.37 -20.60 -7.30
N THR A 534 7.49 -21.21 -6.95
CA THR A 534 7.57 -22.38 -6.07
C THR A 534 7.72 -21.99 -4.60
N ALA A 535 7.62 -22.96 -3.69
CA ALA A 535 7.88 -22.76 -2.26
C ALA A 535 9.23 -22.07 -1.99
N LEU A 536 10.27 -22.47 -2.74
CA LEU A 536 11.62 -21.92 -2.59
C LEU A 536 11.70 -20.44 -3.00
N HIS A 537 10.98 -20.03 -4.05
CA HIS A 537 10.87 -18.61 -4.41
C HIS A 537 10.25 -17.78 -3.29
N LEU A 538 9.13 -18.25 -2.72
CA LEU A 538 8.45 -17.53 -1.65
C LEU A 538 9.29 -17.46 -0.38
N ALA A 539 9.99 -18.55 -0.03
CA ALA A 539 10.92 -18.57 1.10
C ALA A 539 12.07 -17.58 0.93
N VAL A 540 12.65 -17.49 -0.28
CA VAL A 540 13.69 -16.50 -0.60
C VAL A 540 13.16 -15.06 -0.57
N LEU A 541 11.89 -14.82 -0.87
CA LEU A 541 11.29 -13.48 -0.77
C LEU A 541 11.03 -13.07 0.68
N SER A 542 10.69 -14.00 1.57
CA SER A 542 10.44 -13.72 2.99
C SER A 542 11.66 -13.15 3.71
N HIS A 543 11.47 -12.10 4.51
CA HIS A 543 12.54 -11.48 5.31
C HIS A 543 12.88 -12.23 6.60
N THR A 544 12.02 -13.15 7.04
CA THR A 544 12.12 -13.83 8.35
C THR A 544 12.45 -15.32 8.23
N MET A 545 12.42 -15.87 7.01
CA MET A 545 12.83 -17.26 6.79
C MET A 545 14.31 -17.46 7.08
N SER A 546 14.58 -18.45 7.94
CA SER A 546 15.95 -18.79 8.33
C SER A 546 16.61 -19.64 7.25
N LEU A 547 17.93 -19.54 7.15
CA LEU A 547 18.74 -20.33 6.23
C LEU A 547 18.53 -21.84 6.41
N GLN A 548 18.43 -22.29 7.66
CA GLN A 548 18.12 -23.69 8.01
C GLN A 548 16.78 -24.19 7.46
N PHE A 549 15.78 -23.30 7.31
CA PHE A 549 14.51 -23.69 6.72
C PHE A 549 14.62 -23.82 5.20
N LEU A 550 15.38 -22.92 4.55
CA LEU A 550 15.70 -23.03 3.13
C LEU A 550 16.43 -24.35 2.82
N GLU A 551 17.40 -24.74 3.67
CA GLU A 551 18.09 -26.03 3.58
C GLU A 551 17.10 -27.20 3.63
N ARG A 552 16.24 -27.24 4.66
CA ARG A 552 15.22 -28.29 4.77
C ARG A 552 14.28 -28.36 3.58
N LEU A 553 13.89 -27.20 3.04
CA LEU A 553 13.03 -27.14 1.87
C LEU A 553 13.72 -27.70 0.61
N ILE A 554 15.02 -27.42 0.45
CA ILE A 554 15.83 -28.01 -0.63
C ILE A 554 16.01 -29.52 -0.41
N ASP A 555 16.28 -29.95 0.83
CA ASP A 555 16.42 -31.37 1.19
C ASP A 555 15.12 -32.15 0.97
N ALA A 556 13.97 -31.49 1.11
CA ALA A 556 12.65 -32.02 0.78
C ALA A 556 12.36 -32.07 -0.74
N GLY A 557 13.34 -31.71 -1.59
CA GLY A 557 13.25 -31.83 -3.05
C GLY A 557 12.83 -30.56 -3.78
N ALA A 558 12.92 -29.38 -3.16
CA ALA A 558 12.68 -28.13 -3.85
C ALA A 558 13.74 -27.87 -4.95
N SER A 559 13.27 -27.61 -6.17
CA SER A 559 14.13 -27.31 -7.31
C SER A 559 14.78 -25.93 -7.15
N VAL A 560 16.10 -25.94 -6.94
CA VAL A 560 16.94 -24.72 -6.82
C VAL A 560 17.01 -23.89 -8.10
N ASN A 561 16.70 -24.52 -9.26
CA ASN A 561 16.75 -23.91 -10.58
C ASN A 561 15.34 -23.75 -11.21
N ALA A 562 14.26 -23.92 -10.45
CA ALA A 562 12.93 -23.66 -10.96
C ALA A 562 12.80 -22.19 -11.39
N GLU A 563 12.15 -21.94 -12.53
CA GLU A 563 11.87 -20.58 -12.99
C GLU A 563 10.43 -20.18 -12.66
N ASP A 564 10.25 -18.97 -12.13
CA ASP A 564 8.95 -18.32 -11.99
C ASP A 564 8.33 -17.94 -13.35
N GLY A 565 7.11 -17.39 -13.36
CA GLY A 565 6.41 -16.97 -14.58
C GLY A 565 7.11 -15.87 -15.37
N CYS A 566 8.19 -15.28 -14.83
CA CYS A 566 9.03 -14.30 -15.51
C CYS A 566 10.41 -14.87 -15.89
N GLY A 567 10.64 -16.17 -15.75
CA GLY A 567 11.93 -16.80 -16.04
C GLY A 567 13.00 -16.59 -14.96
N HIS A 568 12.61 -16.13 -13.76
CA HIS A 568 13.59 -15.90 -12.68
C HIS A 568 13.72 -17.12 -11.78
N THR A 569 14.95 -17.48 -11.41
CA THR A 569 15.24 -18.54 -10.44
C THR A 569 15.20 -18.02 -8.99
N PRO A 570 15.18 -18.91 -7.97
CA PRO A 570 15.38 -18.52 -6.58
C PRO A 570 16.69 -17.75 -6.37
N LEU A 571 17.78 -18.15 -7.04
CA LEU A 571 19.06 -17.45 -6.96
C LEU A 571 18.98 -16.04 -7.55
N TYR A 572 18.26 -15.86 -8.66
CA TYR A 572 17.98 -14.53 -9.21
C TYR A 572 17.31 -13.64 -8.15
N LYS A 573 16.27 -14.14 -7.46
CA LYS A 573 15.57 -13.37 -6.41
C LYS A 573 16.50 -13.06 -5.23
N ALA A 574 17.30 -14.03 -4.78
CA ALA A 574 18.27 -13.82 -3.70
C ALA A 574 19.29 -12.72 -4.05
N ALA A 575 19.81 -12.72 -5.28
CA ALA A 575 20.72 -11.70 -5.78
C ALA A 575 20.05 -10.32 -5.91
N PHE A 576 18.80 -10.28 -6.38
CA PHE A 576 18.04 -9.04 -6.51
C PHE A 576 17.78 -8.38 -5.15
N TRP A 577 17.46 -9.18 -4.14
CA TRP A 577 17.20 -8.71 -2.76
C TRP A 577 18.44 -8.68 -1.86
N HIS A 578 19.65 -8.87 -2.42
CA HIS A 578 20.92 -8.77 -1.69
C HIS A 578 21.08 -9.77 -0.52
N LYS A 579 20.47 -10.95 -0.60
CA LYS A 579 20.52 -11.97 0.46
C LYS A 579 21.76 -12.85 0.31
N ARG A 580 22.91 -12.39 0.84
CA ARG A 580 24.22 -13.03 0.67
C ARG A 580 24.27 -14.49 1.09
N ASP A 581 23.84 -14.80 2.30
CA ASP A 581 23.92 -16.16 2.83
C ASP A 581 23.02 -17.13 2.04
N VAL A 582 21.85 -16.64 1.61
CA VAL A 582 20.93 -17.39 0.74
C VAL A 582 21.53 -17.63 -0.64
N MET A 583 22.24 -16.66 -1.22
CA MET A 583 22.96 -16.86 -2.48
C MET A 583 24.05 -17.93 -2.34
N ALA A 584 24.82 -17.89 -1.25
CA ALA A 584 25.87 -18.88 -0.99
C ALA A 584 25.28 -20.28 -0.87
N LEU A 585 24.24 -20.45 -0.04
CA LEU A 585 23.53 -21.73 0.11
C LEU A 585 23.00 -22.24 -1.23
N LEU A 586 22.32 -21.41 -2.01
CA LEU A 586 21.72 -21.86 -3.28
C LEU A 586 22.79 -22.32 -4.28
N VAL A 587 23.93 -21.62 -4.36
CA VAL A 587 25.05 -22.03 -5.22
C VAL A 587 25.70 -23.32 -4.73
N GLU A 588 25.91 -23.46 -3.43
CA GLU A 588 26.39 -24.71 -2.82
C GLU A 588 25.47 -25.90 -3.14
N ARG A 589 24.16 -25.66 -3.17
CA ARG A 589 23.14 -26.66 -3.54
C ARG A 589 22.93 -26.80 -5.06
N GLY A 590 23.81 -26.26 -5.89
CA GLY A 590 23.82 -26.48 -7.35
C GLY A 590 22.94 -25.52 -8.17
N ALA A 591 22.64 -24.32 -7.66
CA ALA A 591 21.97 -23.30 -8.46
C ALA A 591 22.88 -22.77 -9.59
N SER A 592 22.30 -22.60 -10.79
CA SER A 592 23.00 -22.04 -11.95
C SER A 592 23.41 -20.59 -11.68
N SER A 593 24.70 -20.30 -11.85
CA SER A 593 25.25 -18.95 -11.70
C SER A 593 24.91 -18.00 -12.85
N SER A 594 24.34 -18.52 -13.95
CA SER A 594 23.85 -17.70 -15.06
C SER A 594 22.46 -17.16 -14.73
N LEU A 595 22.37 -15.84 -14.51
CA LEU A 595 21.13 -15.16 -14.12
C LEU A 595 20.52 -14.34 -15.26
N GLY A 596 21.19 -14.26 -16.42
CA GLY A 596 20.74 -13.46 -17.56
C GLY A 596 20.81 -11.95 -17.32
N ASN A 597 21.50 -11.53 -16.25
CA ASN A 597 21.65 -10.14 -15.85
C ASN A 597 23.05 -9.90 -15.29
N SER A 598 23.89 -9.20 -16.06
CA SER A 598 25.29 -8.93 -15.73
C SER A 598 25.48 -8.19 -14.39
N GLY A 599 24.50 -7.38 -13.97
CA GLY A 599 24.53 -6.68 -12.69
C GLY A 599 24.22 -7.58 -11.50
N LEU A 600 23.38 -8.61 -11.68
CA LEU A 600 23.11 -9.61 -10.65
C LEU A 600 24.24 -10.65 -10.58
N GLU A 601 24.79 -11.04 -11.72
CA GLU A 601 25.95 -11.94 -11.80
C GLU A 601 27.18 -11.33 -11.12
N ARG A 602 27.48 -10.04 -11.36
CA ARG A 602 28.54 -9.34 -10.63
C ARG A 602 28.28 -9.33 -9.11
N ARG A 603 27.02 -9.19 -8.69
CA ARG A 603 26.63 -9.22 -7.26
C ARG A 603 26.85 -10.59 -6.64
N LEU A 604 26.52 -11.65 -7.38
CA LEU A 604 26.77 -13.03 -6.99
C LEU A 604 28.27 -13.26 -6.78
N VAL A 605 29.11 -12.84 -7.73
CA VAL A 605 30.58 -12.94 -7.62
C VAL A 605 31.10 -12.21 -6.38
N ILE A 606 30.65 -10.97 -6.15
CA ILE A 606 31.08 -10.20 -4.95
C ILE A 606 30.67 -10.92 -3.67
N ALA A 607 29.42 -11.41 -3.58
CA ALA A 607 28.92 -12.08 -2.38
C ALA A 607 29.69 -13.38 -2.07
N LEU A 608 30.03 -14.16 -3.10
CA LEU A 608 30.77 -15.41 -2.96
C LEU A 608 32.27 -15.19 -2.70
N SER A 609 32.86 -14.12 -3.23
CA SER A 609 34.29 -13.79 -3.02
C SER A 609 34.65 -13.43 -1.57
N SER A 610 33.66 -13.06 -0.76
CA SER A 610 33.82 -12.80 0.67
C SER A 610 33.59 -14.02 1.57
N CYS A 611 33.29 -15.19 1.00
CA CYS A 611 32.99 -16.42 1.73
C CYS A 611 34.14 -17.43 1.52
N GLU A 612 34.60 -18.12 2.57
CA GLU A 612 35.72 -19.08 2.51
C GLU A 612 35.47 -20.29 1.58
N ALA A 613 34.26 -20.45 1.04
CA ALA A 613 33.89 -21.47 0.05
C ALA A 613 34.47 -21.27 -1.37
N ALA A 614 35.27 -20.22 -1.58
CA ALA A 614 35.86 -19.88 -2.88
C ALA A 614 36.92 -20.89 -3.40
N SER A 615 37.32 -21.89 -2.61
CA SER A 615 38.33 -22.88 -3.02
C SER A 615 37.79 -24.06 -3.84
N GLU A 616 36.48 -24.36 -3.82
CA GLU A 616 35.94 -25.56 -4.50
C GLU A 616 34.96 -25.28 -5.66
N LEU A 617 34.39 -24.09 -5.75
CA LEU A 617 33.49 -23.76 -6.86
C LEU A 617 34.30 -23.29 -8.07
N GLN A 618 34.37 -24.13 -9.11
CA GLN A 618 34.81 -23.77 -10.47
C GLN A 618 33.90 -22.67 -11.06
N ILE A 619 33.98 -21.45 -10.51
CA ILE A 619 33.53 -20.26 -11.22
C ILE A 619 34.59 -20.02 -12.28
N VAL A 620 34.31 -20.49 -13.49
CA VAL A 620 35.15 -20.21 -14.67
C VAL A 620 35.29 -18.69 -14.78
N TRP A 621 36.48 -18.20 -14.47
CA TRP A 621 36.87 -16.82 -14.70
C TRP A 621 36.92 -16.59 -16.21
N ILE A 622 35.81 -16.16 -16.80
CA ILE A 622 35.85 -15.55 -18.13
C ILE A 622 36.07 -14.05 -17.89
N LEU A 623 37.34 -13.66 -18.09
CA LEU A 623 37.79 -12.27 -18.20
C LEU A 623 37.04 -11.50 -19.30
#